data_AF-A0A1G3UHC8-F1
#
_entry.id   AF-A0A1G3UHC8-F1
#
_cell.length_a   1.000
_cell.length_b   1.000
_cell.length_c   1.000
_cell.angle_alpha   90.00
_cell.angle_beta   90.00
_cell.angle_gamma   90.00
#
_symmetry.space_group_name_H-M   'P 1'
#
loop_
_entity.id
_entity.type
_entity.pdbx_description
1 polymer ?
#
loop_
_entity_poly.entity_id
_entity_poly.type
_entity_poly.pdbx_seq_one_letter_code
_entity_poly.pdbx_strand_id
1 'polypeptide(L)'
;MCNDFKVILKIENLDKELKNVTEQNLKEIIVNIKNILELEVNTLDRVILTENYKKELELLKEEGIDESLLTYTDNGLGVGIAKSIDFNGKDIVVLSETFLYMYSNEDTNKSTFNIIAHELAHIDDRNKKNTYIKEFFIDEYTNYEDKVFYPLVKNSWNEFYANYKASSLLTQLSINHCHDTFFHALNDFDKNIFDKKWSYQNGLIPLLDFLDSFKTHAYYLFNQASYLLGNIIGINYTLDKYLEEMNSSIKGTIMEETLYTMERIFNNLMQNYPDKWNGTKELENLKICLIDYYKDIGVVLKEVEGQSYVDVKFSKYGHQE
;
A
#
# COMPACT_ATOMS: atom_id res chain seq x y z
N MET A 1 19.00 -1.73 21.67
CA MET A 1 19.07 -3.20 21.87
C MET A 1 19.05 -3.85 20.49
N CYS A 2 19.97 -4.78 20.26
CA CYS A 2 20.26 -5.39 18.96
C CYS A 2 19.08 -6.31 18.57
N ASN A 3 18.42 -6.06 17.44
CA ASN A 3 17.46 -7.03 16.90
C ASN A 3 18.29 -8.08 16.16
N ASP A 4 18.46 -9.25 16.77
CA ASP A 4 19.09 -10.41 16.14
C ASP A 4 18.15 -11.01 15.08
N PHE A 5 17.99 -10.31 13.95
CA PHE A 5 17.30 -10.86 12.78
C PHE A 5 18.28 -11.61 11.88
N LYS A 6 17.77 -12.64 11.19
CA LYS A 6 18.57 -13.43 10.25
C LYS A 6 18.47 -12.84 8.85
N VAL A 7 19.55 -12.90 8.09
CA VAL A 7 19.49 -12.72 6.62
C VAL A 7 19.70 -14.09 6.00
N ILE A 8 18.84 -14.45 5.05
CA ILE A 8 18.84 -15.74 4.37
C ILE A 8 18.92 -15.49 2.87
N LEU A 9 20.04 -15.86 2.24
CA LEU A 9 20.18 -15.80 0.78
C LEU A 9 19.83 -17.15 0.15
N LYS A 10 18.80 -17.14 -0.71
CA LYS A 10 18.30 -18.25 -1.53
C LYS A 10 18.51 -17.93 -3.02
N ILE A 11 19.78 -17.80 -3.40
CA ILE A 11 20.24 -17.45 -4.74
C ILE A 11 21.21 -18.53 -5.21
N GLU A 12 20.96 -19.10 -6.38
CA GLU A 12 21.79 -20.16 -6.95
C GLU A 12 23.16 -19.59 -7.38
N ASN A 13 24.19 -20.43 -7.32
CA ASN A 13 25.55 -20.12 -7.83
C ASN A 13 26.31 -18.95 -7.16
N LEU A 14 25.86 -18.41 -6.03
CA LEU A 14 26.71 -17.54 -5.20
C LEU A 14 27.77 -18.37 -4.45
N ASP A 15 29.04 -18.01 -4.61
CA ASP A 15 30.10 -18.59 -3.78
C ASP A 15 29.93 -18.20 -2.30
N LYS A 16 30.56 -18.98 -1.41
CA LYS A 16 30.39 -18.83 0.04
C LYS A 16 30.92 -17.50 0.59
N GLU A 17 31.97 -16.96 -0.01
CA GLU A 17 32.56 -15.69 0.41
C GLU A 17 31.63 -14.53 0.05
N LEU A 18 31.19 -14.48 -1.21
CA LEU A 18 30.23 -13.50 -1.69
C LEU A 18 28.91 -13.56 -0.92
N LYS A 19 28.43 -14.78 -0.60
CA LYS A 19 27.24 -14.98 0.22
C LYS A 19 27.37 -14.31 1.60
N ASN A 20 28.49 -14.53 2.29
CA ASN A 20 28.72 -13.95 3.62
C ASN A 20 28.81 -12.42 3.55
N VAL A 21 29.50 -11.88 2.53
CA VAL A 21 29.62 -10.42 2.33
C VAL A 21 28.25 -9.80 2.07
N THR A 22 27.44 -10.39 1.19
CA THR A 22 26.09 -9.91 0.89
C THR A 22 25.17 -9.98 2.11
N GLU A 23 25.23 -11.06 2.90
CA GLU A 23 24.46 -11.17 4.15
C GLU A 23 24.81 -10.07 5.13
N GLN A 24 26.11 -9.80 5.31
CA GLN A 24 26.60 -8.78 6.23
C GLN A 24 26.21 -7.37 5.76
N ASN A 25 26.41 -7.07 4.48
CA ASN A 25 26.04 -5.78 3.89
C ASN A 25 24.54 -5.51 4.03
N LEU A 26 23.68 -6.50 3.75
CA LEU A 26 22.23 -6.33 3.87
C LEU A 26 21.81 -6.09 5.32
N LYS A 27 22.44 -6.79 6.29
CA LYS A 27 22.21 -6.51 7.72
C LYS A 27 22.56 -5.08 8.08
N GLU A 28 23.72 -4.61 7.66
CA GLU A 28 24.19 -3.25 7.93
C GLU A 28 23.25 -2.19 7.35
N ILE A 29 22.78 -2.39 6.11
CA ILE A 29 21.80 -1.50 5.47
C ILE A 29 20.50 -1.43 6.27
N ILE A 30 19.93 -2.58 6.65
CA ILE A 30 18.69 -2.62 7.43
C ILE A 30 18.85 -1.90 8.78
N VAL A 31 19.99 -2.14 9.46
CA VAL A 31 20.29 -1.46 10.73
C VAL A 31 20.45 0.04 10.52
N ASN A 32 21.14 0.47 9.45
CA ASN A 32 21.32 1.88 9.12
C ASN A 32 19.98 2.56 8.81
N ILE A 33 19.14 1.97 7.95
CA ILE A 33 17.81 2.48 7.61
C ILE A 33 16.95 2.60 8.88
N LYS A 34 16.89 1.54 9.69
CA LYS A 34 16.16 1.54 10.96
C LYS A 34 16.57 2.72 11.83
N ASN A 35 17.88 2.96 11.97
CA ASN A 35 18.40 4.01 12.84
C ASN A 35 18.14 5.41 12.27
N ILE A 36 18.35 5.61 10.97
CA ILE A 36 18.13 6.91 10.29
C ILE A 36 16.66 7.31 10.35
N LEU A 37 15.75 6.35 10.18
CA LEU A 37 14.30 6.59 10.12
C LEU A 37 13.59 6.41 11.47
N GLU A 38 14.34 6.06 12.52
CA GLU A 38 13.85 5.79 13.87
C GLU A 38 12.67 4.79 13.85
N LEU A 39 12.90 3.61 13.25
CA LEU A 39 11.90 2.56 13.10
C LEU A 39 11.94 1.53 14.23
N GLU A 40 10.77 1.21 14.78
CA GLU A 40 10.54 0.15 15.76
C GLU A 40 10.34 -1.19 15.06
N VAL A 41 11.42 -1.90 14.72
CA VAL A 41 11.37 -3.20 14.01
C VAL A 41 11.73 -4.39 14.90
N ASN A 42 11.26 -4.39 16.15
CA ASN A 42 11.66 -5.36 17.19
C ASN A 42 11.14 -6.78 16.95
N THR A 43 10.10 -6.91 16.15
CA THR A 43 9.51 -8.18 15.71
C THR A 43 10.14 -8.76 14.45
N LEU A 44 11.06 -8.04 13.79
CA LEU A 44 11.76 -8.55 12.60
C LEU A 44 12.57 -9.82 12.96
N ASP A 45 12.13 -10.97 12.44
CA ASP A 45 12.77 -12.28 12.66
C ASP A 45 13.81 -12.57 11.57
N ARG A 46 13.45 -12.33 10.31
CA ARG A 46 14.32 -12.63 9.17
C ARG A 46 14.02 -11.83 7.92
N VAL A 47 15.06 -11.64 7.11
CA VAL A 47 15.01 -11.13 5.73
C VAL A 47 15.48 -12.21 4.78
N ILE A 48 14.66 -12.53 3.78
CA ILE A 48 14.92 -13.57 2.78
C ILE A 48 15.13 -12.89 1.44
N LEU A 49 16.26 -13.12 0.80
CA LEU A 49 16.55 -12.65 -0.56
C LEU A 49 16.60 -13.85 -1.50
N THR A 50 15.77 -13.84 -2.55
CA THR A 50 15.53 -15.03 -3.38
C THR A 50 15.41 -14.72 -4.86
N GLU A 51 15.92 -15.62 -5.71
CA GLU A 51 15.71 -15.58 -7.16
C GLU A 51 14.29 -15.99 -7.56
N ASN A 52 13.60 -16.75 -6.72
CA ASN A 52 12.24 -17.21 -6.99
C ASN A 52 11.25 -16.64 -5.97
N TYR A 53 11.02 -15.33 -6.11
CA TYR A 53 10.14 -14.55 -5.23
C TYR A 53 8.76 -15.18 -5.06
N LYS A 54 8.14 -15.61 -6.17
CA LYS A 54 6.81 -16.25 -6.16
C LYS A 54 6.82 -17.55 -5.36
N LYS A 55 7.77 -18.46 -5.65
CA LYS A 55 7.88 -19.74 -4.95
C LYS A 55 8.16 -19.55 -3.46
N GLU A 56 8.95 -18.55 -3.09
CA GLU A 56 9.24 -18.29 -1.68
C GLU A 56 7.98 -17.82 -0.93
N LEU A 57 7.18 -16.95 -1.53
CA LEU A 57 5.87 -16.57 -0.99
C LEU A 57 4.93 -17.78 -0.88
N GLU A 58 4.97 -18.72 -1.83
CA GLU A 58 4.20 -19.97 -1.77
C GLU A 58 4.68 -20.91 -0.66
N LEU A 59 5.98 -21.07 -0.46
CA LEU A 59 6.54 -21.88 0.65
C LEU A 59 6.16 -21.31 2.02
N LEU A 60 6.10 -19.98 2.13
CA LEU A 60 5.60 -19.31 3.33
C LEU A 60 4.12 -19.64 3.60
N LYS A 61 3.30 -19.93 2.57
CA LYS A 61 1.93 -20.47 2.75
C LYS A 61 1.96 -21.81 3.46
N GLU A 62 2.88 -22.69 3.06
CA GLU A 62 3.02 -24.03 3.64
C GLU A 62 3.47 -23.99 5.12
N GLU A 63 4.10 -22.88 5.56
CA GLU A 63 4.42 -22.61 6.98
C GLU A 63 3.20 -22.16 7.81
N GLY A 64 2.01 -22.01 7.19
CA GLY A 64 0.76 -21.64 7.86
C GLY A 64 0.49 -20.13 7.90
N ILE A 65 1.15 -19.33 7.05
CA ILE A 65 0.84 -17.91 6.87
C ILE A 65 -0.48 -17.77 6.11
N ASP A 66 -1.35 -16.87 6.58
CA ASP A 66 -2.66 -16.57 6.00
C ASP A 66 -2.53 -16.11 4.53
N GLU A 67 -3.31 -16.72 3.63
CA GLU A 67 -3.31 -16.39 2.19
C GLU A 67 -3.66 -14.92 1.91
N SER A 68 -4.47 -14.29 2.76
CA SER A 68 -4.83 -12.87 2.64
C SER A 68 -3.63 -11.94 2.82
N LEU A 69 -2.60 -12.39 3.55
CA LEU A 69 -1.33 -11.67 3.74
C LEU A 69 -0.36 -11.90 2.58
N LEU A 70 -0.63 -12.83 1.67
CA LEU A 70 0.28 -13.29 0.63
C LEU A 70 -0.15 -12.88 -0.78
N THR A 71 -1.03 -11.89 -0.88
CA THR A 71 -1.42 -11.24 -2.14
C THR A 71 -0.18 -10.76 -2.91
N TYR A 72 0.06 -11.41 -4.04
CA TYR A 72 1.05 -10.97 -5.02
C TYR A 72 0.34 -10.06 -6.01
N THR A 73 0.91 -8.88 -6.25
CA THR A 73 0.54 -8.03 -7.38
C THR A 73 1.05 -8.76 -8.65
N ASP A 74 0.29 -9.74 -9.16
CA ASP A 74 0.45 -10.37 -10.51
C ASP A 74 -0.71 -10.01 -11.45
N ASN A 75 -1.46 -8.98 -11.10
CA ASN A 75 -2.17 -8.23 -12.11
C ASN A 75 -1.09 -7.57 -12.98
N GLY A 76 -1.26 -7.53 -14.30
CA GLY A 76 -0.31 -6.94 -15.28
C GLY A 76 -0.03 -5.44 -15.12
N LEU A 77 -0.10 -4.93 -13.88
CA LEU A 77 0.06 -3.59 -13.35
C LEU A 77 1.33 -3.47 -12.46
N GLY A 78 2.05 -4.56 -12.14
CA GLY A 78 3.33 -4.51 -11.43
C GLY A 78 3.92 -5.88 -11.10
N VAL A 79 5.21 -5.94 -10.71
CA VAL A 79 5.88 -7.14 -10.16
C VAL A 79 6.33 -6.80 -8.74
N GLY A 80 5.87 -7.55 -7.74
CA GLY A 80 6.33 -7.39 -6.36
C GLY A 80 7.83 -7.66 -6.25
N ILE A 81 8.61 -6.67 -5.81
CA ILE A 81 10.07 -6.76 -5.62
C ILE A 81 10.48 -6.95 -4.16
N ALA A 82 9.57 -6.63 -3.23
CA ALA A 82 9.73 -6.80 -1.81
C ALA A 82 8.35 -6.97 -1.15
N LYS A 83 8.32 -7.62 0.03
CA LYS A 83 7.12 -7.69 0.88
C LYS A 83 7.46 -8.02 2.32
N SER A 84 6.87 -7.30 3.26
CA SER A 84 6.84 -7.62 4.68
C SER A 84 5.59 -8.42 5.05
N ILE A 85 5.77 -9.43 5.91
CA ILE A 85 4.73 -10.37 6.32
C ILE A 85 4.83 -10.55 7.83
N ASP A 86 3.71 -10.37 8.54
CA ASP A 86 3.60 -10.78 9.95
C ASP A 86 3.22 -12.26 10.03
N PHE A 87 4.03 -13.04 10.74
CA PHE A 87 3.76 -14.42 11.06
C PHE A 87 3.79 -14.63 12.58
N ASN A 88 2.62 -14.64 13.21
CA ASN A 88 2.46 -14.86 14.65
C ASN A 88 3.30 -13.89 15.51
N GLY A 89 3.33 -12.60 15.17
CA GLY A 89 4.09 -11.57 15.87
C GLY A 89 5.58 -11.58 15.52
N LYS A 90 5.96 -12.27 14.45
CA LYS A 90 7.32 -12.29 13.88
C LYS A 90 7.26 -11.82 12.44
N ASP A 91 7.94 -10.73 12.17
CA ASP A 91 7.97 -10.13 10.84
C ASP A 91 9.06 -10.76 9.97
N ILE A 92 8.68 -11.07 8.74
CA ILE A 92 9.54 -11.58 7.68
C ILE A 92 9.52 -10.59 6.54
N VAL A 93 10.69 -10.21 6.01
CA VAL A 93 10.79 -9.45 4.75
C VAL A 93 11.31 -10.38 3.67
N VAL A 94 10.59 -10.48 2.55
CA VAL A 94 11.04 -11.21 1.35
C VAL A 94 11.43 -10.21 0.29
N LEU A 95 12.61 -10.38 -0.31
CA LEU A 95 13.18 -9.54 -1.36
C LEU A 95 13.45 -10.40 -2.59
N SER A 96 13.12 -9.87 -3.78
CA SER A 96 13.46 -10.47 -5.06
C SER A 96 14.95 -10.28 -5.40
N GLU A 97 15.57 -11.17 -6.17
CA GLU A 97 16.92 -11.02 -6.72
C GLU A 97 17.13 -9.73 -7.50
N THR A 98 16.06 -9.14 -8.06
CA THR A 98 16.10 -7.83 -8.72
C THR A 98 16.73 -6.77 -7.80
N PHE A 99 16.53 -6.91 -6.49
CA PHE A 99 17.16 -6.09 -5.47
C PHE A 99 18.69 -6.11 -5.53
N LEU A 100 19.31 -7.27 -5.77
CA LEU A 100 20.77 -7.39 -5.89
C LEU A 100 21.32 -6.67 -7.12
N TYR A 101 20.62 -6.79 -8.24
CA TYR A 101 21.00 -6.09 -9.46
C TYR A 101 20.96 -4.57 -9.25
N MET A 102 19.95 -4.06 -8.55
CA MET A 102 19.83 -2.64 -8.20
C MET A 102 20.87 -2.16 -7.18
N TYR A 103 21.40 -3.05 -6.34
CA TYR A 103 22.40 -2.75 -5.32
C TYR A 103 23.84 -2.58 -5.87
N SER A 104 24.10 -3.07 -7.08
CA SER A 104 25.45 -3.05 -7.69
C SER A 104 25.86 -1.71 -8.33
N ASN A 105 25.00 -0.69 -8.30
CA ASN A 105 25.23 0.58 -8.98
C ASN A 105 24.95 1.76 -8.01
N GLU A 106 25.92 2.68 -7.86
CA GLU A 106 25.96 3.67 -6.77
C GLU A 106 24.78 4.67 -6.78
N ASP A 107 24.29 5.05 -7.96
CA ASP A 107 23.15 5.97 -8.13
C ASP A 107 21.78 5.30 -7.85
N THR A 108 21.69 3.97 -7.98
CA THR A 108 20.47 3.19 -7.69
C THR A 108 20.30 2.82 -6.22
N ASN A 109 21.33 3.03 -5.39
CA ASN A 109 21.33 2.61 -3.98
C ASN A 109 20.21 3.28 -3.16
N LYS A 110 19.89 4.55 -3.41
CA LYS A 110 18.83 5.24 -2.64
C LYS A 110 17.43 4.72 -2.96
N SER A 111 17.12 4.44 -4.23
CA SER A 111 15.84 3.84 -4.61
C SER A 111 15.68 2.44 -4.03
N THR A 112 16.76 1.67 -4.03
CA THR A 112 16.87 0.35 -3.37
C THR A 112 16.64 0.46 -1.85
N PHE A 113 17.23 1.46 -1.19
CA PHE A 113 17.03 1.70 0.24
C PHE A 113 15.61 2.16 0.56
N ASN A 114 14.97 2.95 -0.30
CA ASN A 114 13.58 3.36 -0.13
C ASN A 114 12.62 2.15 -0.12
N ILE A 115 12.87 1.13 -0.95
CA ILE A 115 12.08 -0.12 -0.95
C ILE A 115 12.23 -0.85 0.40
N ILE A 116 13.46 -1.05 0.89
CA ILE A 116 13.65 -1.67 2.22
C ILE A 116 12.99 -0.81 3.30
N ALA A 117 13.17 0.50 3.25
CA ALA A 117 12.60 1.41 4.24
C ALA A 117 11.08 1.34 4.28
N HIS A 118 10.43 1.24 3.12
CA HIS A 118 8.98 1.04 3.02
C HIS A 118 8.55 -0.24 3.73
N GLU A 119 9.21 -1.38 3.45
CA GLU A 119 8.88 -2.64 4.12
C GLU A 119 9.15 -2.64 5.63
N LEU A 120 10.25 -2.01 6.06
CA LEU A 120 10.55 -1.83 7.48
C LEU A 120 9.55 -0.88 8.16
N ALA A 121 9.01 0.09 7.44
CA ALA A 121 8.00 1.00 7.96
C ALA A 121 6.65 0.32 8.18
N HIS A 122 6.30 -0.71 7.40
CA HIS A 122 5.16 -1.57 7.72
C HIS A 122 5.34 -2.33 9.04
N ILE A 123 6.55 -2.82 9.30
CA ILE A 123 6.88 -3.49 10.57
C ILE A 123 6.80 -2.49 11.73
N ASP A 124 7.35 -1.28 11.55
CA ASP A 124 7.26 -0.18 12.51
C ASP A 124 5.80 0.18 12.84
N ASP A 125 4.95 0.32 11.83
CA ASP A 125 3.51 0.59 11.99
C ASP A 125 2.82 -0.53 12.79
N ARG A 126 3.08 -1.80 12.45
CA ARG A 126 2.55 -2.96 13.18
C ARG A 126 2.99 -2.94 14.65
N ASN A 127 4.27 -2.69 14.91
CA ASN A 127 4.81 -2.64 16.27
C ASN A 127 4.24 -1.50 17.11
N LYS A 128 4.06 -0.33 16.51
CA LYS A 128 3.40 0.82 17.15
C LYS A 128 1.95 0.50 17.46
N LYS A 129 1.19 -0.06 16.52
CA LYS A 129 -0.20 -0.49 16.76
C LYS A 129 -0.28 -1.52 17.89
N ASN A 130 0.57 -2.54 17.87
CA ASN A 130 0.62 -3.56 18.92
C ASN A 130 0.96 -2.98 20.31
N THR A 131 1.83 -1.97 20.36
CA THR A 131 2.30 -1.37 21.61
C THR A 131 1.32 -0.34 22.17
N TYR A 132 0.84 0.57 21.32
CA TYR A 132 0.12 1.76 21.72
C TYR A 132 -1.40 1.67 21.45
N ILE A 133 -1.84 0.84 20.52
CA ILE A 133 -3.23 0.83 20.00
C ILE A 133 -3.82 -0.59 20.07
N LYS A 134 -3.95 -1.12 21.29
CA LYS A 134 -4.39 -2.51 21.54
C LYS A 134 -5.72 -2.88 20.88
N GLU A 135 -6.62 -1.93 20.71
CA GLU A 135 -7.94 -2.12 20.10
C GLU A 135 -7.91 -2.11 18.56
N PHE A 136 -6.77 -1.80 17.92
CA PHE A 136 -6.69 -1.69 16.46
C PHE A 136 -6.97 -3.00 15.72
N PHE A 137 -6.62 -4.13 16.35
CA PHE A 137 -6.80 -5.48 15.81
C PHE A 137 -8.11 -6.13 16.26
N ILE A 138 -8.91 -5.45 17.09
CA ILE A 138 -10.22 -5.94 17.49
C ILE A 138 -11.22 -5.47 16.43
N ASP A 139 -11.64 -6.41 15.58
CA ASP A 139 -12.62 -6.15 14.53
C ASP A 139 -14.04 -6.10 15.11
N GLU A 140 -14.40 -5.00 15.77
CA GLU A 140 -15.77 -4.73 16.20
C GLU A 140 -16.59 -4.12 15.06
N TYR A 141 -16.75 -4.87 13.96
CA TYR A 141 -17.57 -4.43 12.84
C TYR A 141 -19.05 -4.60 13.14
N THR A 142 -19.74 -3.48 13.38
CA THR A 142 -21.14 -3.49 13.83
C THR A 142 -22.14 -3.65 12.71
N ASN A 143 -21.80 -3.28 11.47
CA ASN A 143 -22.67 -3.32 10.30
C ASN A 143 -21.93 -3.81 9.04
N TYR A 144 -22.64 -4.00 7.92
CA TYR A 144 -22.03 -4.49 6.68
C TYR A 144 -21.04 -3.49 6.05
N GLU A 145 -21.36 -2.19 6.10
CA GLU A 145 -20.50 -1.13 5.57
C GLU A 145 -19.12 -1.16 6.24
N ASP A 146 -19.08 -1.28 7.56
CA ASP A 146 -17.85 -1.39 8.35
C ASP A 146 -17.01 -2.59 7.91
N LYS A 147 -17.64 -3.76 7.70
CA LYS A 147 -16.95 -4.98 7.25
C LYS A 147 -16.35 -4.85 5.85
N VAL A 148 -16.96 -4.02 4.99
CA VAL A 148 -16.47 -3.78 3.63
C VAL A 148 -15.35 -2.76 3.61
N PHE A 149 -15.54 -1.62 4.29
CA PHE A 149 -14.68 -0.46 4.10
C PHE A 149 -13.51 -0.36 5.08
N TYR A 150 -13.65 -0.81 6.33
CA TYR A 150 -12.53 -0.72 7.28
C TYR A 150 -11.30 -1.52 6.84
N PRO A 151 -11.40 -2.76 6.31
CA PRO A 151 -10.23 -3.46 5.80
C PRO A 151 -9.51 -2.67 4.70
N LEU A 152 -10.26 -2.01 3.81
CA LEU A 152 -9.70 -1.22 2.73
C LEU A 152 -8.97 0.02 3.25
N VAL A 153 -9.57 0.78 4.17
CA VAL A 153 -8.90 1.98 4.71
C VAL A 153 -7.77 1.68 5.67
N LYS A 154 -7.79 0.53 6.37
CA LYS A 154 -6.65 0.02 7.13
C LYS A 154 -5.44 -0.17 6.20
N ASN A 155 -5.64 -0.81 5.05
CA ASN A 155 -4.58 -1.00 4.07
C ASN A 155 -4.09 0.33 3.47
N SER A 156 -5.00 1.22 3.09
CA SER A 156 -4.64 2.56 2.59
C SER A 156 -3.81 3.36 3.60
N TRP A 157 -4.15 3.29 4.89
CA TRP A 157 -3.32 3.86 5.95
C TRP A 157 -1.94 3.21 6.00
N ASN A 158 -1.85 1.88 5.96
CA ASN A 158 -0.56 1.17 6.04
C ASN A 158 0.37 1.59 4.91
N GLU A 159 -0.14 1.70 3.68
CA GLU A 159 0.61 2.15 2.51
C GLU A 159 1.02 3.62 2.62
N PHE A 160 0.10 4.48 3.04
CA PHE A 160 0.40 5.89 3.31
C PHE A 160 1.55 6.02 4.32
N TYR A 161 1.44 5.34 5.47
CA TYR A 161 2.42 5.43 6.55
C TYR A 161 3.80 4.91 6.13
N ALA A 162 3.83 3.77 5.43
CA ALA A 162 5.09 3.19 4.95
C ALA A 162 5.83 4.12 3.99
N ASN A 163 5.11 4.70 3.02
CA ASN A 163 5.67 5.70 2.10
C ASN A 163 6.07 7.00 2.83
N TYR A 164 5.25 7.47 3.77
CA TYR A 164 5.56 8.65 4.59
C TYR A 164 6.90 8.49 5.32
N LYS A 165 7.12 7.35 5.99
CA LYS A 165 8.37 7.08 6.71
C LYS A 165 9.56 6.87 5.77
N ALA A 166 9.37 6.18 4.65
CA ALA A 166 10.42 5.90 3.68
C ALA A 166 10.80 7.12 2.82
N SER A 167 9.96 8.16 2.83
CA SER A 167 10.05 9.33 1.94
C SER A 167 11.38 10.07 2.00
N SER A 168 12.06 10.09 3.16
CA SER A 168 13.34 10.78 3.33
C SER A 168 14.50 10.13 2.54
N LEU A 169 14.31 8.91 2.06
CA LEU A 169 15.24 8.19 1.19
C LEU A 169 14.85 8.25 -0.29
N LEU A 170 13.78 8.97 -0.64
CA LEU A 170 13.36 9.11 -2.03
C LEU A 170 14.43 9.79 -2.88
N THR A 171 14.53 9.29 -4.12
CA THR A 171 15.25 9.97 -5.19
C THR A 171 14.25 10.64 -6.12
N GLN A 172 14.72 11.56 -6.98
CA GLN A 172 13.87 12.10 -8.04
C GLN A 172 13.33 11.00 -8.96
N LEU A 173 14.10 9.94 -9.20
CA LEU A 173 13.66 8.78 -9.97
C LEU A 173 12.47 8.09 -9.29
N SER A 174 12.53 7.87 -7.98
CA SER A 174 11.41 7.29 -7.20
C SER A 174 10.17 8.18 -7.20
N ILE A 175 10.36 9.50 -7.11
CA ILE A 175 9.26 10.47 -7.19
C ILE A 175 8.58 10.41 -8.56
N ASN A 176 9.36 10.37 -9.64
CA ASN A 176 8.83 10.24 -11.00
C ASN A 176 8.12 8.88 -11.19
N HIS A 177 8.67 7.79 -10.67
CA HIS A 177 8.02 6.48 -10.76
C HIS A 177 6.68 6.43 -10.00
N CYS A 178 6.63 7.02 -8.80
CA CYS A 178 5.41 7.20 -8.02
C CYS A 178 4.35 7.98 -8.81
N HIS A 179 4.77 9.09 -9.43
CA HIS A 179 3.94 9.90 -10.30
C HIS A 179 3.34 9.09 -11.45
N ASP A 180 4.20 8.44 -12.23
CA ASP A 180 3.84 7.70 -13.42
C ASP A 180 2.86 6.56 -13.08
N THR A 181 3.12 5.85 -11.97
CA THR A 181 2.27 4.74 -11.52
C THR A 181 0.87 5.22 -11.14
N PHE A 182 0.77 6.35 -10.41
CA PHE A 182 -0.52 6.92 -10.04
C PHE A 182 -1.30 7.41 -11.27
N PHE A 183 -0.69 8.19 -12.15
CA PHE A 183 -1.37 8.73 -13.33
C PHE A 183 -1.69 7.62 -14.35
N HIS A 184 -0.89 6.58 -14.44
CA HIS A 184 -1.23 5.40 -15.22
C HIS A 184 -2.47 4.70 -14.66
N ALA A 185 -2.51 4.46 -13.34
CA ALA A 185 -3.68 3.87 -12.67
C ALA A 185 -4.94 4.72 -12.84
N LEU A 186 -4.82 6.05 -12.76
CA LEU A 186 -5.92 6.99 -12.98
C LEU A 186 -6.47 6.88 -14.42
N ASN A 187 -5.59 6.93 -15.42
CA ASN A 187 -5.99 6.83 -16.82
C ASN A 187 -6.58 5.46 -17.18
N ASP A 188 -6.06 4.39 -16.60
CA ASP A 188 -6.56 3.03 -16.83
C ASP A 188 -7.87 2.78 -16.10
N PHE A 189 -8.06 3.37 -14.92
CA PHE A 189 -9.32 3.33 -14.20
C PHE A 189 -10.45 3.92 -15.05
N ASP A 190 -10.24 5.11 -15.63
CA ASP A 190 -11.24 5.79 -16.44
C ASP A 190 -11.65 4.94 -17.65
N LYS A 191 -10.69 4.33 -18.34
CA LYS A 191 -10.99 3.46 -19.50
C LYS A 191 -11.77 2.21 -19.10
N ASN A 192 -11.38 1.54 -18.02
CA ASN A 192 -11.91 0.21 -17.72
C ASN A 192 -13.23 0.25 -16.94
N ILE A 193 -13.38 1.18 -15.99
CA ILE A 193 -14.55 1.17 -15.10
C ILE A 193 -15.78 1.77 -15.74
N PHE A 194 -15.65 2.84 -16.54
CA PHE A 194 -16.82 3.42 -17.20
C PHE A 194 -17.39 2.50 -18.28
N ASP A 195 -16.55 1.79 -19.04
CA ASP A 195 -16.98 0.80 -20.03
C ASP A 195 -17.67 -0.42 -19.38
N LYS A 196 -17.11 -0.92 -18.27
CA LYS A 196 -17.70 -2.03 -17.51
C LYS A 196 -19.02 -1.63 -16.88
N LYS A 197 -19.10 -0.42 -16.35
CA LYS A 197 -20.34 0.13 -15.79
C LYS A 197 -21.42 0.27 -16.86
N TRP A 198 -21.09 0.84 -18.02
CA TRP A 198 -22.02 0.94 -19.14
C TRP A 198 -22.50 -0.45 -19.58
N SER A 199 -21.58 -1.41 -19.67
CA SER A 199 -21.90 -2.80 -20.00
C SER A 199 -22.89 -3.43 -19.01
N TYR A 200 -22.69 -3.21 -17.70
CA TYR A 200 -23.63 -3.67 -16.68
C TYR A 200 -25.01 -3.01 -16.81
N GLN A 201 -25.05 -1.68 -16.96
CA GLN A 201 -26.30 -0.93 -17.08
C GLN A 201 -27.13 -1.32 -18.31
N ASN A 202 -26.47 -1.80 -19.37
CA ASN A 202 -27.10 -2.31 -20.59
C ASN A 202 -27.33 -3.83 -20.58
N GLY A 203 -27.09 -4.52 -19.45
CA GLY A 203 -27.32 -5.95 -19.29
C GLY A 203 -26.34 -6.84 -20.07
N LEU A 204 -25.19 -6.32 -20.49
CA LEU A 204 -24.15 -7.06 -21.22
C LEU A 204 -23.26 -7.89 -20.29
N ILE A 205 -23.16 -7.51 -19.01
CA ILE A 205 -22.46 -8.27 -17.97
C ILE A 205 -23.30 -8.35 -16.67
N PRO A 206 -23.14 -9.41 -15.86
CA PRO A 206 -23.75 -9.52 -14.54
C PRO A 206 -23.25 -8.44 -13.55
N LEU A 207 -24.03 -8.18 -12.50
CA LEU A 207 -23.64 -7.29 -11.40
C LEU A 207 -22.32 -7.74 -10.75
N LEU A 208 -22.16 -9.04 -10.51
CA LEU A 208 -20.98 -9.58 -9.82
C LEU A 208 -19.69 -9.27 -10.58
N ASP A 209 -19.68 -9.51 -11.91
CA ASP A 209 -18.54 -9.21 -12.78
C ASP A 209 -18.17 -7.71 -12.77
N PHE A 210 -19.18 -6.83 -12.72
CA PHE A 210 -18.94 -5.40 -12.55
C PHE A 210 -18.35 -5.07 -11.19
N LEU A 211 -18.92 -5.61 -10.10
CA LEU A 211 -18.46 -5.34 -8.74
C LEU A 211 -17.05 -5.85 -8.48
N ASP A 212 -16.67 -7.00 -9.04
CA ASP A 212 -15.31 -7.54 -8.92
C ASP A 212 -14.30 -6.64 -9.64
N SER A 213 -14.63 -6.20 -10.87
CA SER A 213 -13.79 -5.25 -11.62
C SER A 213 -13.71 -3.91 -10.90
N PHE A 214 -14.83 -3.37 -10.43
CA PHE A 214 -14.93 -2.11 -9.71
C PHE A 214 -14.11 -2.15 -8.43
N LYS A 215 -14.32 -3.16 -7.57
CA LYS A 215 -13.56 -3.34 -6.34
C LYS A 215 -12.07 -3.40 -6.64
N THR A 216 -11.66 -4.13 -7.67
CA THR A 216 -10.24 -4.25 -8.03
C THR A 216 -9.63 -2.90 -8.42
N HIS A 217 -10.26 -2.13 -9.32
CA HIS A 217 -9.63 -0.91 -9.85
C HIS A 217 -9.88 0.33 -8.98
N ALA A 218 -11.08 0.49 -8.40
CA ALA A 218 -11.41 1.63 -7.55
C ALA A 218 -10.59 1.60 -6.27
N TYR A 219 -10.52 0.45 -5.61
CA TYR A 219 -9.67 0.31 -4.44
C TYR A 219 -8.18 0.44 -4.80
N TYR A 220 -7.74 -0.14 -5.92
CA TYR A 220 -6.36 0.03 -6.37
C TYR A 220 -5.99 1.51 -6.57
N LEU A 221 -6.82 2.29 -7.26
CA LEU A 221 -6.57 3.72 -7.47
C LEU A 221 -6.56 4.51 -6.14
N PHE A 222 -7.49 4.21 -5.23
CA PHE A 222 -7.50 4.82 -3.90
C PHE A 222 -6.25 4.45 -3.08
N ASN A 223 -5.74 3.23 -3.22
CA ASN A 223 -4.51 2.80 -2.58
C ASN A 223 -3.27 3.46 -3.20
N GLN A 224 -3.23 3.62 -4.53
CA GLN A 224 -2.21 4.38 -5.23
C GLN A 224 -2.19 5.86 -4.81
N ALA A 225 -3.36 6.45 -4.55
CA ALA A 225 -3.45 7.79 -3.98
C ALA A 225 -2.82 7.86 -2.57
N SER A 226 -3.01 6.83 -1.76
CA SER A 226 -2.40 6.73 -0.42
C SER A 226 -0.87 6.61 -0.50
N TYR A 227 -0.37 5.78 -1.43
CA TYR A 227 1.04 5.66 -1.76
C TYR A 227 1.65 7.02 -2.17
N LEU A 228 0.99 7.71 -3.11
CA LEU A 228 1.41 9.02 -3.60
C LEU A 228 1.46 10.06 -2.48
N LEU A 229 0.38 10.18 -1.71
CA LEU A 229 0.27 11.15 -0.63
C LEU A 229 1.25 10.86 0.52
N GLY A 230 1.56 9.59 0.80
CA GLY A 230 2.61 9.21 1.74
C GLY A 230 3.94 9.82 1.36
N ASN A 231 4.32 9.67 0.09
CA ASN A 231 5.57 10.24 -0.43
C ASN A 231 5.55 11.79 -0.40
N ILE A 232 4.48 12.43 -0.89
CA ILE A 232 4.34 13.90 -0.94
C ILE A 232 4.42 14.51 0.46
N ILE A 233 3.59 14.04 1.39
CA ILE A 233 3.53 14.58 2.74
C ILE A 233 4.85 14.30 3.48
N GLY A 234 5.44 13.12 3.25
CA GLY A 234 6.71 12.73 3.85
C GLY A 234 7.90 13.63 3.48
N ILE A 235 7.94 14.14 2.25
CA ILE A 235 8.93 15.15 1.82
C ILE A 235 8.54 16.59 2.16
N ASN A 236 7.51 16.79 3.00
CA ASN A 236 6.96 18.08 3.40
C ASN A 236 6.44 18.92 2.22
N TYR A 237 5.81 18.26 1.25
CA TYR A 237 5.11 18.93 0.16
C TYR A 237 3.61 18.96 0.41
N THR A 238 2.95 19.94 -0.19
CA THR A 238 1.51 19.89 -0.44
C THR A 238 1.25 19.24 -1.80
N LEU A 239 0.04 18.73 -1.99
CA LEU A 239 -0.40 18.19 -3.28
C LEU A 239 -0.27 19.22 -4.40
N ASP A 240 -0.65 20.47 -4.14
CA ASP A 240 -0.54 21.56 -5.12
C ASP A 240 0.91 21.79 -5.56
N LYS A 241 1.83 21.88 -4.60
CA LYS A 241 3.26 22.06 -4.88
C LYS A 241 3.81 20.90 -5.70
N TYR A 242 3.44 19.67 -5.33
CA TYR A 242 3.84 18.49 -6.06
C TYR A 242 3.33 18.49 -7.51
N LEU A 243 2.04 18.80 -7.73
CA LEU A 243 1.44 18.84 -9.07
C LEU A 243 2.07 19.92 -9.94
N GLU A 244 2.41 21.08 -9.35
CA GLU A 244 3.14 22.14 -10.03
C GLU A 244 4.54 21.68 -10.48
N GLU A 245 5.33 21.07 -9.58
CA GLU A 245 6.68 20.60 -9.90
C GLU A 245 6.68 19.47 -10.95
N MET A 246 5.67 18.61 -10.94
CA MET A 246 5.49 17.55 -11.94
C MET A 246 4.77 18.03 -13.22
N ASN A 247 4.42 19.31 -13.33
CA ASN A 247 3.68 19.89 -14.45
C ASN A 247 2.45 19.04 -14.84
N SER A 248 1.65 18.68 -13.85
CA SER A 248 0.51 17.77 -14.00
C SER A 248 -0.75 18.31 -13.34
N SER A 249 -1.91 17.77 -13.72
CA SER A 249 -3.20 18.22 -13.19
C SER A 249 -4.13 17.05 -12.94
N ILE A 250 -4.80 17.08 -11.80
CA ILE A 250 -5.90 16.17 -11.45
C ILE A 250 -7.27 16.82 -11.64
N LYS A 251 -7.31 18.05 -12.15
CA LYS A 251 -8.55 18.83 -12.31
C LYS A 251 -9.52 18.15 -13.27
N GLY A 252 -10.77 18.00 -12.86
CA GLY A 252 -11.83 17.33 -13.60
C GLY A 252 -11.78 15.80 -13.56
N THR A 253 -10.81 15.21 -12.86
CA THR A 253 -10.68 13.76 -12.74
C THR A 253 -11.55 13.23 -11.59
N ILE A 254 -11.81 11.92 -11.59
CA ILE A 254 -12.55 11.26 -10.50
C ILE A 254 -11.83 11.37 -9.14
N MET A 255 -10.51 11.63 -9.15
CA MET A 255 -9.68 11.73 -7.95
C MET A 255 -9.49 13.15 -7.44
N GLU A 256 -9.98 14.19 -8.13
CA GLU A 256 -9.73 15.60 -7.75
C GLU A 256 -10.10 15.88 -6.29
N GLU A 257 -11.40 15.79 -5.95
CA GLU A 257 -11.90 16.09 -4.61
C GLU A 257 -11.41 15.07 -3.58
N THR A 258 -11.26 13.81 -4.01
CA THR A 258 -10.80 12.70 -3.16
C THR A 258 -9.37 12.92 -2.69
N LEU A 259 -8.45 13.32 -3.56
CA LEU A 259 -7.04 13.52 -3.21
C LEU A 259 -6.83 14.64 -2.20
N TYR A 260 -7.46 15.80 -2.40
CA TYR A 260 -7.38 16.90 -1.42
C TYR A 260 -8.00 16.51 -0.07
N THR A 261 -9.07 15.73 -0.09
CA THR A 261 -9.70 15.23 1.14
C THR A 261 -8.78 14.25 1.88
N MET A 262 -8.17 13.30 1.15
CA MET A 262 -7.19 12.35 1.69
C MET A 262 -5.95 13.07 2.25
N GLU A 263 -5.40 14.06 1.55
CA GLU A 263 -4.25 14.84 2.02
C GLU A 263 -4.52 15.46 3.39
N ARG A 264 -5.68 16.11 3.56
CA ARG A 264 -6.09 16.70 4.84
C ARG A 264 -6.26 15.64 5.92
N ILE A 265 -6.90 14.52 5.60
CA ILE A 265 -7.11 13.42 6.55
C ILE A 265 -5.77 12.86 7.02
N PHE A 266 -4.86 12.53 6.10
CA PHE A 266 -3.56 11.97 6.43
C PHE A 266 -2.69 12.90 7.27
N ASN A 267 -2.65 14.20 6.93
CA ASN A 267 -1.97 15.19 7.76
C ASN A 267 -2.51 15.21 9.20
N ASN A 268 -3.83 15.15 9.38
CA ASN A 268 -4.45 15.11 10.70
C ASN A 268 -4.17 13.80 11.46
N LEU A 269 -4.19 12.67 10.76
CA LEU A 269 -3.89 11.35 11.32
C LEU A 269 -2.44 11.31 11.86
N MET A 270 -1.48 11.83 11.09
CA MET A 270 -0.06 11.88 11.49
C MET A 270 0.22 12.76 12.71
N GLN A 271 -0.54 13.84 12.93
CA GLN A 271 -0.36 14.70 14.12
C GLN A 271 -0.63 13.98 15.44
N ASN A 272 -1.36 12.87 15.40
CA ASN A 272 -1.87 12.16 16.56
C ASN A 272 -1.35 10.72 16.65
N TYR A 273 -0.73 10.20 15.58
CA TYR A 273 -0.22 8.83 15.52
C TYR A 273 1.17 8.71 16.20
N PRO A 274 1.46 7.62 16.94
CA PRO A 274 0.52 6.58 17.37
C PRO A 274 -0.19 6.89 18.71
N ASP A 275 0.35 7.81 19.52
CA ASP A 275 0.06 7.90 20.95
C ASP A 275 -1.37 8.29 21.32
N LYS A 276 -2.08 9.00 20.44
CA LYS A 276 -3.46 9.45 20.69
C LYS A 276 -4.49 8.55 20.02
N TRP A 277 -4.06 7.57 19.24
CA TRP A 277 -4.97 6.65 18.60
C TRP A 277 -5.53 5.65 19.61
N ASN A 278 -6.81 5.37 19.49
CA ASN A 278 -7.58 4.54 20.42
C ASN A 278 -8.33 3.40 19.70
N GLY A 279 -7.94 3.09 18.46
CA GLY A 279 -8.55 2.02 17.67
C GLY A 279 -8.79 2.41 16.22
N THR A 280 -9.59 1.60 15.54
CA THR A 280 -9.91 1.72 14.11
C THR A 280 -10.78 2.93 13.78
N LYS A 281 -11.54 3.45 14.76
CA LYS A 281 -12.40 4.63 14.59
C LYS A 281 -11.64 5.90 14.22
N GLU A 282 -10.34 5.98 14.48
CA GLU A 282 -9.51 7.10 14.02
C GLU A 282 -9.48 7.18 12.48
N LEU A 283 -9.70 6.05 11.78
CA LEU A 283 -9.80 5.97 10.33
C LEU A 283 -11.19 6.32 9.77
N GLU A 284 -12.14 6.76 10.61
CA GLU A 284 -13.53 6.99 10.18
C GLU A 284 -13.63 8.03 9.05
N ASN A 285 -12.88 9.12 9.13
CA ASN A 285 -12.88 10.13 8.05
C ASN A 285 -12.33 9.57 6.74
N LEU A 286 -11.34 8.66 6.81
CA LEU A 286 -10.82 7.98 5.63
C LEU A 286 -11.85 7.01 5.05
N LYS A 287 -12.61 6.32 5.92
CA LYS A 287 -13.76 5.46 5.54
C LYS A 287 -14.82 6.25 4.79
N ILE A 288 -15.24 7.39 5.35
CA ILE A 288 -16.22 8.29 4.73
C ILE A 288 -15.70 8.78 3.37
N CYS A 289 -14.42 9.18 3.29
CA CYS A 289 -13.81 9.60 2.02
C CYS A 289 -13.84 8.51 0.95
N LEU A 290 -13.55 7.25 1.31
CA LEU A 290 -13.63 6.11 0.40
C LEU A 290 -15.07 5.83 -0.05
N ILE A 291 -16.04 5.92 0.87
CA ILE A 291 -17.46 5.77 0.57
C ILE A 291 -17.92 6.86 -0.41
N ASP A 292 -17.53 8.11 -0.20
CA ASP A 292 -17.90 9.22 -1.08
C ASP A 292 -17.25 9.09 -2.46
N TYR A 293 -16.00 8.66 -2.53
CA TYR A 293 -15.34 8.28 -3.78
C TYR A 293 -16.13 7.20 -4.54
N TYR A 294 -16.63 6.15 -3.85
CA TYR A 294 -17.46 5.13 -4.48
C TYR A 294 -18.78 5.71 -5.00
N LYS A 295 -19.41 6.62 -4.24
CA LYS A 295 -20.64 7.32 -4.67
C LYS A 295 -20.42 8.19 -5.90
N ASP A 296 -19.27 8.86 -6.03
CA ASP A 296 -18.94 9.67 -7.20
C ASP A 296 -18.80 8.84 -8.48
N ILE A 297 -18.30 7.60 -8.34
CA ILE A 297 -18.29 6.60 -9.41
C ILE A 297 -19.68 5.98 -9.64
N GLY A 298 -20.65 6.27 -8.77
CA GLY A 298 -22.03 5.82 -8.88
C GLY A 298 -22.28 4.44 -8.27
N VAL A 299 -21.40 3.96 -7.38
CA VAL A 299 -21.61 2.71 -6.63
C VAL A 299 -22.01 3.05 -5.21
N VAL A 300 -23.24 2.70 -4.83
CA VAL A 300 -23.80 3.00 -3.51
C VAL A 300 -24.20 1.71 -2.81
N LEU A 301 -23.55 1.42 -1.68
CA LEU A 301 -23.97 0.33 -0.81
C LEU A 301 -25.09 0.81 0.12
N LYS A 302 -26.10 -0.03 0.32
CA LYS A 302 -27.25 0.23 1.20
C LYS A 302 -27.52 -1.00 2.04
N GLU A 303 -27.91 -0.80 3.29
CA GLU A 303 -28.47 -1.84 4.13
C GLU A 303 -29.96 -1.56 4.34
N VAL A 304 -30.82 -2.51 3.98
CA VAL A 304 -32.27 -2.42 4.16
C VAL A 304 -32.73 -3.69 4.85
N GLU A 305 -33.30 -3.55 6.05
CA GLU A 305 -33.82 -4.68 6.85
C GLU A 305 -32.79 -5.80 7.11
N GLY A 306 -31.51 -5.43 7.28
CA GLY A 306 -30.41 -6.39 7.50
C GLY A 306 -29.92 -7.09 6.24
N GLN A 307 -30.42 -6.71 5.05
CA GLN A 307 -29.91 -7.15 3.76
C GLN A 307 -29.08 -6.04 3.10
N SER A 308 -27.96 -6.43 2.48
CA SER A 308 -27.06 -5.53 1.76
C SER A 308 -27.44 -5.46 0.28
N TYR A 309 -27.57 -4.25 -0.24
CA TYR A 309 -27.87 -3.95 -1.62
C TYR A 309 -26.77 -3.05 -2.21
N VAL A 310 -26.50 -3.22 -3.50
CA VAL A 310 -25.63 -2.32 -4.25
C VAL A 310 -26.44 -1.67 -5.37
N ASP A 311 -26.47 -0.35 -5.36
CA ASP A 311 -27.14 0.48 -6.36
C ASP A 311 -26.07 1.09 -7.27
N VAL A 312 -26.16 0.83 -8.58
CA VAL A 312 -25.21 1.32 -9.59
C VAL A 312 -25.89 2.39 -10.44
N LYS A 313 -25.65 3.65 -10.08
CA LYS A 313 -26.25 4.84 -10.70
C LYS A 313 -25.34 5.46 -11.75
N PHE A 314 -25.89 6.31 -12.62
CA PHE A 314 -25.05 7.19 -13.44
C PHE A 314 -24.14 8.05 -12.57
N SER A 315 -22.86 8.16 -12.96
CA SER A 315 -21.83 8.90 -12.24
C SER A 315 -21.78 10.34 -12.71
N LYS A 316 -21.19 11.21 -11.89
CA LYS A 316 -20.81 12.58 -12.29
C LYS A 316 -19.77 12.58 -13.42
N TYR A 317 -18.98 11.51 -13.53
CA TYR A 317 -17.88 11.30 -14.47
C TYR A 317 -18.17 10.14 -15.44
N GLY A 318 -17.61 10.14 -16.65
CA GLY A 318 -17.84 9.11 -17.68
C GLY A 318 -18.78 9.54 -18.81
N HIS A 319 -19.12 8.63 -19.74
CA HIS A 319 -19.93 8.92 -20.93
C HIS A 319 -21.16 9.78 -20.63
N GLN A 320 -21.07 11.06 -21.01
CA GLN A 320 -22.22 11.94 -21.18
C GLN A 320 -22.61 11.81 -22.66
N GLU A 321 -23.86 11.40 -22.92
CA GLU A 321 -24.44 11.43 -24.27
C GLU A 321 -24.44 12.85 -24.84
#